data_AF-A0A518DE28-F1
#
_entry.id   AF-A0A518DE28-F1
#
_cell.length_a   1.000
_cell.length_b   1.000
_cell.length_c   1.000
_cell.angle_alpha   90.00
_cell.angle_beta   90.00
_cell.angle_gamma   90.00
#
_symmetry.space_group_name_H-M   'P 1'
#
loop_
_entity.id
_entity.type
_entity.pdbx_description
1 polymer ?
#
loop_
_entity_poly.entity_id
_entity_poly.type
_entity_poly.pdbx_seq_one_letter_code
_entity_poly.pdbx_strand_id
1 'polypeptide(L)'
;MSLRSARLLIIWVTLSTATAAVYADPVVAGTTSLPMFPIQDVILPANSAFNPNDFAVLADDVTAMGPSIFTRLAQVGSTIQMVDGYFSGTGVHPMLGHFQLLTGAPNGFSPMTLTLENVVQDPSHPGFASGDPASIVSADATFVVPNYGVNLLDLGVSLEVRDSFFFKASFDGLPPSVGTVYTADPYEGQDSLLPAYLAGTNTVVAYSTQRRLVAVPEPASLVLASLAAAFVIRRRV
;
A
#
# COMPACT_ATOMS: atom_id res chain seq x y z
N MET A 1 13.81 -0.30 -46.30
CA MET A 1 13.45 -0.12 -44.86
C MET A 1 14.72 -0.28 -44.04
N SER A 2 15.11 0.74 -43.29
CA SER A 2 16.39 0.72 -42.54
C SER A 2 16.29 -0.14 -41.29
N LEU A 3 17.37 -0.86 -40.93
CA LEU A 3 17.47 -1.68 -39.72
C LEU A 3 17.14 -0.92 -38.41
N ARG A 4 17.14 0.42 -38.43
CA ARG A 4 16.79 1.26 -37.27
C ARG A 4 15.30 1.25 -36.96
N SER A 5 14.43 1.02 -37.95
CA SER A 5 12.98 0.98 -37.76
C SER A 5 12.49 -0.34 -37.15
N ALA A 6 13.24 -1.44 -37.32
CA ALA A 6 12.91 -2.74 -36.76
C ALA A 6 13.25 -2.85 -35.25
N ARG A 7 14.26 -2.12 -34.77
CA ARG A 7 14.66 -2.15 -33.36
C ARG A 7 13.69 -1.43 -32.42
N LEU A 8 13.03 -0.38 -32.91
CA LEU A 8 12.03 0.37 -32.13
C LEU A 8 10.71 -0.41 -31.97
N LEU A 9 10.37 -1.27 -32.93
CA LEU A 9 9.19 -2.13 -32.85
C LEU A 9 9.36 -3.29 -31.83
N ILE A 10 10.58 -3.81 -31.68
CA ILE A 10 10.87 -4.93 -30.77
C ILE A 10 10.86 -4.49 -29.29
N ILE A 11 11.27 -3.25 -29.00
CA ILE A 11 11.22 -2.68 -27.64
C ILE A 11 9.76 -2.43 -27.20
N TRP A 12 8.86 -2.08 -28.13
CA TRP A 12 7.43 -1.91 -27.81
C TRP A 12 6.68 -3.23 -27.61
N VAL A 13 7.05 -4.29 -28.34
CA VAL A 13 6.40 -5.61 -28.19
C VAL A 13 6.87 -6.33 -26.91
N THR A 14 8.09 -6.08 -26.44
CA THR A 14 8.60 -6.71 -25.20
C THR A 14 8.11 -6.05 -23.91
N LEU A 15 7.69 -4.77 -23.94
CA LEU A 15 7.00 -4.15 -22.79
C LEU A 15 5.53 -4.58 -22.66
N SER A 16 4.95 -5.19 -23.70
CA SER A 16 3.54 -5.61 -23.70
C SER A 16 3.29 -7.04 -23.18
N THR A 17 4.31 -7.84 -22.90
CA THR A 17 4.14 -9.27 -22.56
C THR A 17 4.37 -9.62 -21.09
N ALA A 18 4.51 -8.63 -20.21
CA ALA A 18 4.51 -8.84 -18.76
C ALA A 18 3.49 -7.93 -18.08
N THR A 19 2.30 -7.76 -18.66
CA THR A 19 1.15 -7.37 -17.86
C THR A 19 0.75 -8.60 -17.07
N ALA A 20 1.24 -8.72 -15.83
CA ALA A 20 0.43 -9.42 -14.83
C ALA A 20 -0.98 -8.86 -14.99
N ALA A 21 -1.96 -9.73 -15.20
CA ALA A 21 -3.35 -9.31 -15.22
C ALA A 21 -3.64 -8.71 -13.83
N VAL A 22 -3.49 -7.40 -13.71
CA VAL A 22 -3.97 -6.65 -12.57
C VAL A 22 -5.46 -6.58 -12.81
N TYR A 23 -6.16 -7.60 -12.32
CA TYR A 23 -7.59 -7.48 -12.09
C TYR A 23 -7.74 -6.36 -11.08
N ALA A 24 -8.17 -5.19 -11.53
CA ALA A 24 -8.77 -4.24 -10.62
C ALA A 24 -10.00 -4.96 -10.06
N ASP A 25 -9.94 -5.36 -8.78
CA ASP A 25 -11.14 -5.83 -8.09
C ASP A 25 -12.22 -4.76 -8.31
N PRO A 26 -13.41 -5.13 -8.80
CA PRO A 26 -14.43 -4.15 -9.07
C PRO A 26 -14.73 -3.38 -7.77
N VAL A 27 -14.53 -2.06 -7.80
CA VAL A 27 -15.01 -1.18 -6.74
C VAL A 27 -16.54 -1.22 -6.79
N VAL A 28 -17.13 -2.10 -5.98
CA VAL A 28 -18.58 -2.22 -5.83
C VAL A 28 -19.09 -1.02 -5.00
N ALA A 29 -20.35 -0.66 -5.16
CA ALA A 29 -20.97 0.36 -4.31
C ALA A 29 -20.72 0.04 -2.82
N GLY A 30 -20.14 1.00 -2.10
CA GLY A 30 -19.78 0.83 -0.70
C GLY A 30 -18.35 0.34 -0.45
N THR A 31 -17.54 0.03 -1.47
CA THR A 31 -16.10 -0.21 -1.25
C THR A 31 -15.25 1.00 -1.62
N THR A 32 -14.04 1.06 -1.08
CA THR A 32 -13.06 2.12 -1.35
C THR A 32 -11.70 1.48 -1.56
N SER A 33 -11.10 1.72 -2.71
CA SER A 33 -9.73 1.34 -3.00
C SER A 33 -8.83 2.54 -2.73
N LEU A 34 -7.81 2.34 -1.90
CA LEU A 34 -6.76 3.29 -1.62
C LEU A 34 -5.44 2.63 -2.04
N PRO A 35 -4.78 3.10 -3.10
CA PRO A 35 -3.44 2.65 -3.42
C PRO A 35 -2.50 3.16 -2.33
N MET A 36 -1.87 2.24 -1.60
CA MET A 36 -0.98 2.58 -0.49
C MET A 36 0.39 1.97 -0.70
N PHE A 37 1.40 2.69 -0.25
CA PHE A 37 2.80 2.30 -0.30
C PHE A 37 3.34 2.25 1.14
N PRO A 38 3.28 1.09 1.81
CA PRO A 38 3.93 0.92 3.10
C PRO A 38 5.44 1.05 2.97
N ILE A 39 6.04 1.79 3.90
CA ILE A 39 7.47 1.93 4.06
C ILE A 39 7.80 1.49 5.48
N GLN A 40 8.61 0.45 5.61
CA GLN A 40 9.06 -0.09 6.90
C GLN A 40 10.57 -0.24 6.91
N ASP A 41 11.18 -0.19 8.09
CA ASP A 41 12.51 -0.73 8.28
C ASP A 41 12.40 -2.12 8.91
N VAL A 42 13.32 -3.00 8.54
CA VAL A 42 13.44 -4.34 9.09
C VAL A 42 14.83 -4.49 9.70
N ILE A 43 14.89 -4.81 10.99
CA ILE A 43 16.12 -5.10 11.71
C ILE A 43 16.26 -6.62 11.83
N LEU A 44 17.36 -7.16 11.30
CA LEU A 44 17.76 -8.54 11.45
C LEU A 44 18.78 -8.65 12.59
N PRO A 45 18.42 -9.28 13.73
CA PRO A 45 19.34 -9.40 14.86
C PRO A 45 20.61 -10.16 14.50
N ALA A 46 21.71 -9.84 15.16
CA ALA A 46 22.95 -10.61 15.06
C ALA A 46 22.71 -12.08 15.42
N ASN A 47 23.40 -12.99 14.73
CA ASN A 47 23.31 -14.43 14.91
C ASN A 47 21.88 -15.00 14.81
N SER A 48 21.01 -14.34 14.05
CA SER A 48 19.66 -14.82 13.76
C SER A 48 19.64 -15.72 12.53
N ALA A 49 18.54 -16.44 12.32
CA ALA A 49 18.37 -17.32 11.15
C ALA A 49 18.54 -16.58 9.80
N PHE A 50 18.23 -15.28 9.76
CA PHE A 50 18.33 -14.45 8.56
C PHE A 50 19.55 -13.52 8.56
N ASN A 51 20.34 -13.51 9.64
CA ASN A 51 21.56 -12.73 9.74
C ASN A 51 22.60 -13.48 10.59
N PRO A 52 23.47 -14.28 9.97
CA PRO A 52 24.50 -15.05 10.67
C PRO A 52 25.69 -14.21 11.13
N ASN A 53 25.71 -12.90 10.82
CA ASN A 53 26.77 -12.01 11.27
C ASN A 53 26.66 -11.70 12.77
N ASP A 54 27.75 -11.24 13.36
CA ASP A 54 27.86 -10.86 14.77
C ASP A 54 27.32 -9.45 15.08
N PHE A 55 26.86 -8.72 14.06
CA PHE A 55 26.21 -7.42 14.18
C PHE A 55 24.79 -7.44 13.61
N ALA A 56 23.91 -6.61 14.15
CA ALA A 56 22.57 -6.43 13.62
C ALA A 56 22.61 -5.71 12.26
N VAL A 57 21.67 -6.08 11.39
CA VAL A 57 21.59 -5.57 10.03
C VAL A 57 20.26 -4.84 9.86
N LEU A 58 20.31 -3.64 9.28
CA LEU A 58 19.14 -2.84 8.95
C LEU A 58 18.87 -2.97 7.45
N ALA A 59 17.68 -3.42 7.10
CA ALA A 59 17.08 -3.24 5.79
C ALA A 59 16.16 -2.02 5.87
N ASP A 60 16.61 -0.90 5.34
CA ASP A 60 15.91 0.38 5.37
C ASP A 60 14.98 0.55 4.18
N ASP A 61 13.90 1.31 4.37
CA ASP A 61 12.93 1.64 3.32
C ASP A 61 12.48 0.39 2.53
N VAL A 62 12.09 -0.65 3.26
CA VAL A 62 11.43 -1.83 2.72
C VAL A 62 10.02 -1.45 2.29
N THR A 63 9.79 -1.46 0.98
CA THR A 63 8.54 -0.99 0.40
C THR A 63 7.83 -2.02 -0.46
N ALA A 64 6.51 -2.11 -0.33
CA ALA A 64 5.67 -2.90 -1.23
C ALA A 64 4.61 -2.01 -1.90
N MET A 65 4.13 -2.44 -3.05
CA MET A 65 3.03 -1.78 -3.76
C MET A 65 1.89 -2.76 -3.95
N GLY A 66 0.68 -2.32 -3.62
CA GLY A 66 -0.54 -3.10 -3.75
C GLY A 66 -1.79 -2.26 -3.51
N PRO A 67 -2.98 -2.78 -3.82
CA PRO A 67 -4.22 -2.13 -3.44
C PRO A 67 -4.48 -2.32 -1.95
N SER A 68 -4.96 -1.28 -1.27
CA SER A 68 -5.71 -1.42 -0.03
C SER A 68 -7.19 -1.26 -0.32
N ILE A 69 -8.00 -2.25 0.04
CA ILE A 69 -9.43 -2.24 -0.26
C ILE A 69 -10.20 -2.30 1.06
N PHE A 70 -11.21 -1.44 1.19
CA PHE A 70 -12.07 -1.35 2.37
C PHE A 70 -13.54 -1.39 2.00
N THR A 71 -14.35 -1.88 2.93
CA THR A 71 -15.81 -1.73 2.93
C THR A 71 -16.18 -0.53 3.78
N ARG A 72 -16.92 0.41 3.22
CA ARG A 72 -17.38 1.63 3.88
C ARG A 72 -18.75 1.39 4.52
N LEU A 73 -18.89 1.76 5.79
CA LEU A 73 -20.14 1.60 6.54
C LEU A 73 -21.15 2.73 6.29
N ALA A 74 -20.68 3.93 5.95
CA ALA A 74 -21.53 5.08 5.67
C ALA A 74 -20.91 5.98 4.59
N GLN A 75 -21.73 6.60 3.75
CA GLN A 75 -21.25 7.53 2.72
C GLN A 75 -21.23 9.00 3.21
N VAL A 76 -22.01 9.29 4.25
CA VAL A 76 -22.16 10.61 4.87
C VAL A 76 -22.04 10.54 6.38
N GLY A 77 -21.66 11.67 6.98
CA GLY A 77 -21.58 11.84 8.43
C GLY A 77 -20.27 12.49 8.84
N SER A 78 -20.22 12.99 10.07
CA SER A 78 -19.01 13.56 10.67
C SER A 78 -17.93 12.51 10.96
N THR A 79 -18.35 11.25 11.04
CA THR A 79 -17.47 10.10 11.21
C THR A 79 -17.88 9.00 10.24
N ILE A 80 -16.93 8.51 9.44
CA ILE A 80 -17.12 7.43 8.47
C ILE A 80 -16.14 6.33 8.79
N GLN A 81 -16.65 5.13 9.07
CA GLN A 81 -15.83 3.95 9.28
C GLN A 81 -15.71 3.13 8.00
N MET A 82 -14.48 2.69 7.74
CA MET A 82 -14.15 1.72 6.71
C MET A 82 -13.53 0.48 7.38
N VAL A 83 -14.09 -0.68 7.06
CA VAL A 83 -13.82 -1.97 7.70
C VAL A 83 -13.46 -3.02 6.65
N ASP A 84 -13.19 -4.24 7.10
CA ASP A 84 -12.82 -5.37 6.25
C ASP A 84 -11.63 -5.04 5.33
N GLY A 85 -10.73 -4.17 5.82
CA GLY A 85 -9.58 -3.70 5.07
C GLY A 85 -8.59 -4.83 4.80
N TYR A 86 -8.12 -4.95 3.57
CA TYR A 86 -7.00 -5.83 3.24
C TYR A 86 -6.00 -5.15 2.31
N PHE A 87 -4.75 -5.59 2.40
CA PHE A 87 -3.67 -5.20 1.51
C PHE A 87 -2.92 -6.45 1.07
N SER A 88 -2.56 -6.49 -0.21
CA SER A 88 -1.65 -7.49 -0.77
C SER A 88 -0.74 -6.77 -1.75
N GLY A 89 0.52 -6.61 -1.37
CA GLY A 89 1.49 -5.87 -2.17
C GLY A 89 2.79 -6.62 -2.29
N THR A 90 3.47 -6.44 -3.42
CA THR A 90 4.79 -7.03 -3.66
C THR A 90 5.87 -5.96 -3.67
N GLY A 91 7.08 -6.36 -3.28
CA GLY A 91 8.25 -5.50 -3.24
C GLY A 91 9.52 -6.29 -3.55
N VAL A 92 10.60 -5.54 -3.80
CA VAL A 92 11.95 -6.09 -3.93
C VAL A 92 12.88 -5.22 -3.12
N HIS A 93 13.65 -5.85 -2.23
CA HIS A 93 14.67 -5.17 -1.43
C HIS A 93 16.03 -5.85 -1.65
N PRO A 94 17.14 -5.12 -1.85
CA PRO A 94 18.45 -5.73 -2.14
C PRO A 94 18.90 -6.79 -1.13
N MET A 95 18.47 -6.67 0.12
CA MET A 95 18.84 -7.60 1.19
C MET A 95 17.80 -8.70 1.44
N LEU A 96 16.52 -8.45 1.18
CA LEU A 96 15.44 -9.39 1.48
C LEU A 96 14.97 -10.17 0.24
N GLY A 97 15.42 -9.76 -0.95
CA GLY A 97 14.96 -10.31 -2.22
C GLY A 97 13.53 -9.86 -2.56
N HIS A 98 12.82 -10.68 -3.31
CA HIS A 98 11.40 -10.51 -3.59
C HIS A 98 10.57 -10.89 -2.37
N PHE A 99 9.61 -10.03 -2.04
CA PHE A 99 8.71 -10.27 -0.92
C PHE A 99 7.28 -9.83 -1.21
N GLN A 100 6.36 -10.30 -0.38
CA GLN A 100 4.96 -9.89 -0.38
C GLN A 100 4.54 -9.48 1.03
N LEU A 101 3.91 -8.32 1.15
CA LEU A 101 3.27 -7.83 2.37
C LEU A 101 1.77 -8.10 2.31
N LEU A 102 1.22 -8.62 3.40
CA LEU A 102 -0.16 -9.11 3.48
C LEU A 102 -0.86 -8.64 4.75
N THR A 103 -2.11 -8.21 4.63
CA THR A 103 -3.01 -7.91 5.75
C THR A 103 -4.44 -8.34 5.42
N GLY A 104 -5.31 -8.46 6.44
CA GLY A 104 -6.73 -8.77 6.27
C GLY A 104 -7.05 -10.13 5.61
N ALA A 105 -8.34 -10.35 5.38
CA ALA A 105 -8.83 -11.45 4.56
C ALA A 105 -8.70 -11.09 3.06
N PRO A 106 -8.42 -12.04 2.16
CA PRO A 106 -8.34 -13.49 2.36
C PRO A 106 -6.97 -14.00 2.85
N ASN A 107 -6.06 -13.12 3.26
CA ASN A 107 -4.66 -13.46 3.53
C ASN A 107 -4.42 -14.16 4.88
N GLY A 108 -5.48 -14.47 5.65
CA GLY A 108 -5.36 -15.12 6.96
C GLY A 108 -5.00 -14.17 8.11
N PHE A 109 -5.05 -12.86 7.87
CA PHE A 109 -4.76 -11.81 8.86
C PHE A 109 -6.04 -11.10 9.31
N SER A 110 -5.96 -10.40 10.43
CA SER A 110 -7.05 -9.57 10.91
C SER A 110 -7.29 -8.39 9.97
N PRO A 111 -8.56 -8.02 9.69
CA PRO A 111 -8.86 -6.92 8.78
C PRO A 111 -8.35 -5.60 9.33
N MET A 112 -7.81 -4.78 8.43
CA MET A 112 -7.46 -3.39 8.71
C MET A 112 -8.74 -2.55 8.84
N THR A 113 -8.65 -1.45 9.58
CA THR A 113 -9.71 -0.45 9.63
C THR A 113 -9.17 0.94 9.31
N LEU A 114 -10.02 1.76 8.69
CA LEU A 114 -9.76 3.17 8.46
C LEU A 114 -10.96 3.97 8.98
N THR A 115 -10.73 4.82 9.96
CA THR A 115 -11.75 5.73 10.48
C THR A 115 -11.46 7.13 9.99
N LEU A 116 -12.45 7.76 9.37
CA LEU A 116 -12.45 9.17 9.02
C LEU A 116 -13.27 9.93 10.04
N GLU A 117 -12.68 10.92 10.69
CA GLU A 117 -13.32 11.83 11.64
C GLU A 117 -13.30 13.25 11.08
N ASN A 118 -14.08 14.15 11.70
CA ASN A 118 -14.18 15.55 11.30
C ASN A 118 -14.42 15.73 9.79
N VAL A 119 -15.22 14.84 9.21
CA VAL A 119 -15.46 14.80 7.77
C VAL A 119 -16.21 16.06 7.35
N VAL A 120 -15.62 16.80 6.41
CA VAL A 120 -16.25 17.93 5.72
C VAL A 120 -16.63 17.48 4.32
N GLN A 121 -17.91 17.66 3.98
CA GLN A 121 -18.42 17.34 2.65
C GLN A 121 -18.90 18.61 1.94
N ASP A 122 -18.62 18.70 0.63
CA ASP A 122 -19.22 19.67 -0.27
C ASP A 122 -20.27 18.97 -1.16
N PRO A 123 -21.56 19.10 -0.82
CA PRO A 123 -22.63 18.51 -1.60
C PRO A 123 -22.86 19.22 -2.95
N SER A 124 -22.19 20.34 -3.19
CA SER A 124 -22.30 21.12 -4.43
C SER A 124 -21.26 20.73 -5.50
N HIS A 125 -20.36 19.78 -5.20
CA HIS A 125 -19.32 19.36 -6.13
C HIS A 125 -19.93 18.81 -7.43
N PRO A 126 -19.69 19.46 -8.59
CA PRO A 126 -20.30 19.05 -9.85
C PRO A 126 -19.81 17.64 -10.23
N GLY A 127 -20.75 16.76 -10.56
CA GLY A 127 -20.48 15.38 -10.96
C GLY A 127 -20.79 14.32 -9.92
N PHE A 128 -21.19 14.71 -8.70
CA PHE A 128 -21.50 13.78 -7.61
C PHE A 128 -22.81 14.16 -6.92
N ALA A 129 -23.61 13.16 -6.53
CA ALA A 129 -24.76 13.39 -5.69
C ALA A 129 -24.31 13.77 -4.28
N SER A 130 -25.13 14.58 -3.59
CA SER A 130 -24.88 14.91 -2.18
C SER A 130 -24.70 13.63 -1.36
N GLY A 131 -23.53 13.49 -0.75
CA GLY A 131 -23.17 12.33 0.05
C GLY A 131 -22.39 11.24 -0.67
N ASP A 132 -22.10 11.41 -1.95
CA ASP A 132 -21.16 10.53 -2.65
C ASP A 132 -19.76 10.64 -2.02
N PRO A 133 -18.93 9.57 -2.08
CA PRO A 133 -17.56 9.58 -1.59
C PRO A 133 -16.71 10.77 -2.01
N ALA A 134 -16.86 11.22 -3.25
CA ALA A 134 -16.10 12.32 -3.82
C ALA A 134 -16.61 13.71 -3.37
N SER A 135 -17.68 13.77 -2.58
CA SER A 135 -18.09 14.99 -1.88
C SER A 135 -17.23 15.28 -0.65
N ILE A 136 -16.41 14.33 -0.17
CA ILE A 136 -15.50 14.59 0.95
C ILE A 136 -14.41 15.56 0.50
N VAL A 137 -14.33 16.70 1.18
CA VAL A 137 -13.32 17.75 0.98
C VAL A 137 -12.17 17.59 1.96
N SER A 138 -12.45 17.17 3.19
CA SER A 138 -11.40 16.89 4.18
C SER A 138 -11.87 15.94 5.26
N ALA A 139 -10.94 15.24 5.90
CA ALA A 139 -11.19 14.40 7.08
C ALA A 139 -9.89 14.12 7.83
N ASP A 140 -9.97 13.80 9.12
CA ASP A 140 -8.86 13.23 9.87
C ASP A 140 -8.94 11.70 9.79
N ALA A 141 -7.88 11.07 9.31
CA ALA A 141 -7.82 9.64 9.05
C ALA A 141 -7.01 8.93 10.13
N THR A 142 -7.57 7.86 10.70
CA THR A 142 -6.88 6.92 11.57
C THR A 142 -6.94 5.53 10.95
N PHE A 143 -5.77 4.94 10.69
CA PHE A 143 -5.59 3.63 10.09
C PHE A 143 -5.08 2.65 11.15
N VAL A 144 -5.72 1.49 11.26
CA VAL A 144 -5.32 0.43 12.19
C VAL A 144 -5.01 -0.84 11.42
N VAL A 145 -3.80 -1.37 11.63
CA VAL A 145 -3.39 -2.69 11.12
C VAL A 145 -3.12 -3.59 12.30
N PRO A 146 -4.02 -4.52 12.66
CA PRO A 146 -3.85 -5.31 13.88
C PRO A 146 -2.67 -6.29 13.82
N ASN A 147 -2.38 -6.80 12.62
CA ASN A 147 -1.26 -7.69 12.33
C ASN A 147 -1.00 -7.71 10.82
N TYR A 148 0.17 -8.20 10.43
CA TYR A 148 0.51 -8.37 9.02
C TYR A 148 1.52 -9.50 8.81
N GLY A 149 1.55 -9.99 7.58
CA GLY A 149 2.48 -11.01 7.13
C GLY A 149 3.51 -10.47 6.14
N VAL A 150 4.68 -11.11 6.13
CA VAL A 150 5.70 -10.92 5.10
C VAL A 150 6.08 -12.27 4.54
N ASN A 151 5.82 -12.52 3.27
CA ASN A 151 6.34 -13.68 2.57
C ASN A 151 7.64 -13.30 1.87
N LEU A 152 8.76 -13.88 2.30
CA LEU A 152 10.04 -13.80 1.61
C LEU A 152 10.04 -14.86 0.49
N LEU A 153 9.68 -14.42 -0.72
CA LEU A 153 9.35 -15.31 -1.84
C LEU A 153 10.57 -16.13 -2.29
N ASP A 154 11.74 -15.49 -2.31
CA ASP A 154 12.99 -16.13 -2.72
C ASP A 154 13.45 -17.20 -1.71
N LEU A 155 13.00 -17.10 -0.45
CA LEU A 155 13.35 -18.04 0.63
C LEU A 155 12.24 -19.05 0.93
N GLY A 156 11.03 -18.86 0.40
CA GLY A 156 9.86 -19.67 0.73
C GLY A 156 9.47 -19.59 2.21
N VAL A 157 9.77 -18.46 2.87
CA VAL A 157 9.52 -18.24 4.29
C VAL A 157 8.42 -17.22 4.48
N SER A 158 7.52 -17.48 5.43
CA SER A 158 6.53 -16.52 5.91
C SER A 158 6.88 -16.03 7.31
N LEU A 159 6.80 -14.72 7.49
CA LEU A 159 6.94 -14.04 8.76
C LEU A 159 5.61 -13.39 9.15
N GLU A 160 5.37 -13.25 10.44
CA GLU A 160 4.17 -12.63 11.01
C GLU A 160 4.59 -11.60 12.06
N VAL A 161 4.01 -10.40 11.98
CA VAL A 161 4.04 -9.44 13.07
C VAL A 161 2.66 -9.36 13.67
N ARG A 162 2.59 -9.61 14.97
CA ARG A 162 1.33 -9.81 15.72
C ARG A 162 0.86 -8.57 16.47
N ASP A 163 1.68 -7.53 16.45
CA ASP A 163 1.39 -6.26 17.10
C ASP A 163 0.73 -5.28 16.12
N SER A 164 -0.11 -4.43 16.68
CA SER A 164 -0.88 -3.45 15.93
C SER A 164 -0.04 -2.25 15.48
N PHE A 165 -0.42 -1.67 14.34
CA PHE A 165 0.07 -0.40 13.84
C PHE A 165 -1.06 0.61 13.80
N PHE A 166 -0.73 1.84 14.16
CA PHE A 166 -1.66 2.95 14.13
C PHE A 166 -1.03 4.08 13.33
N PHE A 167 -1.68 4.48 12.24
CA PHE A 167 -1.25 5.61 11.43
C PHE A 167 -2.31 6.70 11.40
N LYS A 168 -1.86 7.95 11.39
CA LYS A 168 -2.74 9.12 11.28
C LYS A 168 -2.33 10.00 10.10
N ALA A 169 -3.33 10.58 9.45
CA ALA A 169 -3.16 11.58 8.38
C ALA A 169 -4.34 12.55 8.39
N SER A 170 -4.16 13.71 7.76
CA SER A 170 -5.27 14.60 7.37
C SER A 170 -5.50 14.46 5.87
N PHE A 171 -6.73 14.21 5.45
CA PHE A 171 -7.16 14.13 4.06
C PHE A 171 -7.64 15.48 3.54
N ASP A 172 -7.37 15.71 2.27
CA ASP A 172 -7.89 16.80 1.44
C ASP A 172 -8.90 16.30 0.38
N GLY A 173 -9.40 15.08 0.56
CA GLY A 173 -10.47 14.49 -0.23
C GLY A 173 -10.43 12.97 -0.26
N LEU A 174 -11.41 12.36 -0.95
CA LEU A 174 -11.34 10.95 -1.35
C LEU A 174 -11.42 10.82 -2.89
N PRO A 175 -10.45 10.16 -3.55
CA PRO A 175 -9.24 9.58 -2.95
C PRO A 175 -8.30 10.68 -2.39
N PRO A 176 -7.49 10.38 -1.36
CA PRO A 176 -6.53 11.34 -0.81
C PRO A 176 -5.56 11.82 -1.89
N SER A 177 -5.05 13.04 -1.77
CA SER A 177 -4.01 13.53 -2.67
C SER A 177 -2.79 12.60 -2.67
N VAL A 178 -2.21 12.46 -3.87
CA VAL A 178 -0.97 11.71 -4.07
C VAL A 178 0.12 12.29 -3.17
N GLY A 179 0.82 11.41 -2.45
CA GLY A 179 1.86 11.81 -1.50
C GLY A 179 1.34 12.12 -0.11
N THR A 180 0.04 11.96 0.17
CA THR A 180 -0.48 12.00 1.55
C THR A 180 0.27 10.95 2.38
N VAL A 181 0.95 11.40 3.44
CA VAL A 181 1.72 10.54 4.33
C VAL A 181 0.92 10.27 5.58
N TYR A 182 0.72 8.99 5.87
CA TYR A 182 0.19 8.51 7.15
C TYR A 182 1.39 8.21 8.05
N THR A 183 1.54 9.01 9.10
CA THR A 183 2.61 8.85 10.07
C THR A 183 2.14 7.98 11.22
N ALA A 184 3.03 7.15 11.76
CA ALA A 184 2.74 6.42 12.99
C ALA A 184 2.34 7.40 14.11
N ASP A 185 1.31 7.04 14.90
CA ASP A 185 0.84 7.90 15.98
C ASP A 185 1.96 8.09 17.02
N PRO A 186 2.41 9.33 17.29
CA PRO A 186 3.49 9.58 18.24
C PRO A 186 3.16 9.16 19.68
N TYR A 187 1.88 8.97 20.03
CA TYR A 187 1.46 8.56 21.37
C TYR A 187 1.49 7.04 21.59
N GLU A 188 1.64 6.23 20.53
CA GLU A 188 1.86 4.78 20.63
C GLU A 188 3.29 4.39 20.23
N GLY A 189 4.27 5.07 20.83
CA GLY A 189 5.66 4.65 20.84
C GLY A 189 6.35 4.72 19.48
N GLN A 190 6.73 5.93 19.07
CA GLN A 190 7.81 6.11 18.10
C GLN A 190 9.00 5.23 18.51
N ASP A 191 9.52 4.45 17.56
CA ASP A 191 10.61 3.47 17.72
C ASP A 191 10.28 2.16 18.45
N SER A 192 9.00 1.77 18.54
CA SER A 192 8.66 0.41 18.98
C SER A 192 9.12 -0.61 17.94
N LEU A 193 10.18 -1.36 18.27
CA LEU A 193 10.62 -2.52 17.50
C LEU A 193 9.57 -3.63 17.65
N LEU A 194 8.83 -3.89 16.58
CA LEU A 194 7.78 -4.89 16.55
C LEU A 194 8.36 -6.24 16.15
N PRO A 195 8.31 -7.26 17.02
CA PRO A 195 8.89 -8.56 16.72
C PRO A 195 8.17 -9.21 15.53
N ALA A 196 8.98 -9.65 14.56
CA ALA A 196 8.55 -10.51 13.48
C ALA A 196 8.91 -11.96 13.80
N TYR A 197 7.89 -12.80 13.81
CA TYR A 197 7.97 -14.21 14.12
C TYR A 197 8.02 -15.04 12.84
N LEU A 198 8.74 -16.16 12.88
CA LEU A 198 8.56 -17.18 11.86
C LEU A 198 7.13 -17.72 11.95
N ALA A 199 6.39 -17.72 10.84
CA ALA A 199 4.96 -18.03 10.82
C ALA A 199 4.67 -19.40 11.46
N GLY A 200 3.62 -19.46 12.29
CA GLY A 200 3.26 -20.66 13.05
C GLY A 200 4.18 -20.99 14.23
N THR A 201 5.15 -20.14 14.54
CA THR A 201 6.06 -20.32 15.70
C THR A 201 6.02 -19.10 16.63
N ASN A 202 6.77 -19.18 17.74
CA ASN A 202 7.04 -18.06 18.65
C ASN A 202 8.50 -17.59 18.59
N THR A 203 9.23 -17.97 17.54
CA THR A 203 10.62 -17.58 17.35
C THR A 203 10.68 -16.21 16.69
N VAL A 204 11.19 -15.21 17.41
CA VAL A 204 11.50 -13.90 16.83
C VAL A 204 12.72 -14.01 15.95
N VAL A 205 12.63 -13.51 14.73
CA VAL A 205 13.68 -13.62 13.71
C VAL A 205 14.05 -12.28 13.06
N ALA A 206 13.20 -11.27 13.22
CA ALA A 206 13.45 -9.90 12.83
C ALA A 206 12.63 -8.94 13.70
N TYR A 207 12.89 -7.65 13.58
CA TYR A 207 12.03 -6.59 14.12
C TYR A 207 11.62 -5.65 12.99
N SER A 208 10.41 -5.14 13.04
CA SER A 208 9.91 -4.12 12.13
C SER A 208 9.65 -2.83 12.88
N THR A 209 9.88 -1.69 12.24
CA THR A 209 9.54 -0.37 12.80
C THR A 209 8.12 0.02 12.41
N GLN A 210 7.56 1.06 13.04
CA GLN A 210 6.35 1.73 12.54
C GLN A 210 6.75 3.01 11.78
N ARG A 211 7.05 2.92 10.48
CA ARG A 211 7.54 4.11 9.73
C ARG A 211 6.40 4.95 9.15
N ARG A 212 5.82 4.55 8.02
CA ARG A 212 4.81 5.37 7.33
C ARG A 212 4.07 4.59 6.25
N LEU A 213 2.87 5.05 5.93
CA LEU A 213 2.17 4.69 4.70
C LEU A 213 2.08 5.93 3.80
N VAL A 214 2.18 5.76 2.49
CA VAL A 214 2.06 6.87 1.53
C VAL A 214 0.96 6.56 0.52
N ALA A 215 0.03 7.49 0.32
CA ALA A 215 -0.96 7.40 -0.74
C ALA A 215 -0.28 7.59 -2.12
N VAL A 216 -0.52 6.66 -3.04
CA VAL A 216 0.04 6.72 -4.40
C VAL A 216 -1.08 6.82 -5.43
N PRO A 217 -0.80 7.31 -6.66
CA PRO A 217 -1.81 7.37 -7.70
C PRO A 217 -2.31 5.96 -8.01
N GLU A 218 -3.60 5.82 -8.33
CA GLU A 218 -4.11 4.54 -8.84
C GLU A 218 -3.32 4.12 -10.09
N PRO A 219 -2.89 2.85 -10.22
CA PRO A 219 -2.08 2.41 -11.36
C PRO A 219 -2.70 2.76 -12.73
N ALA A 220 -4.03 2.72 -12.83
CA ALA A 220 -4.75 3.10 -14.04
C ALA A 220 -4.54 4.58 -14.42
N SER A 221 -4.41 5.49 -13.45
CA SER A 221 -4.16 6.92 -13.68
C SER A 221 -2.77 7.17 -14.29
N LEU A 222 -1.75 6.38 -13.90
CA LEU A 222 -0.40 6.43 -14.48
C LEU A 222 -0.37 5.88 -15.90
N VAL A 223 -1.12 4.80 -16.17
CA VAL A 223 -1.30 4.25 -17.52
C VAL A 223 -2.03 5.26 -18.41
N LEU A 224 -3.09 5.92 -17.92
CA LEU A 224 -3.78 6.98 -18.65
C LEU A 224 -2.89 8.21 -18.89
N ALA A 225 -2.11 8.64 -17.90
CA ALA A 225 -1.18 9.76 -18.05
C ALA A 225 -0.08 9.46 -19.08
N SER A 226 0.46 8.24 -19.07
CA SER A 226 1.47 7.79 -20.04
C SER A 226 0.88 7.62 -21.45
N LEU A 227 -0.34 7.13 -21.57
CA LEU A 227 -1.08 7.10 -22.85
C LEU A 227 -1.35 8.52 -23.38
N ALA A 228 -1.81 9.44 -22.53
CA ALA A 228 -2.03 10.84 -22.90
C ALA A 228 -0.73 11.51 -23.38
N ALA A 229 0.38 11.31 -22.67
CA ALA A 229 1.69 11.79 -23.08
C ALA A 229 2.13 11.22 -24.44
N ALA A 230 1.88 9.93 -24.68
CA ALA A 230 2.17 9.29 -25.96
C ALA A 230 1.35 9.88 -27.12
N PHE A 231 0.07 10.22 -26.89
CA PHE A 231 -0.78 10.88 -27.90
C PHE A 231 -0.37 12.33 -28.17
N VAL A 232 0.07 13.08 -27.16
CA VAL A 232 0.57 14.46 -27.33
C VAL A 232 1.86 14.47 -28.17
N ILE A 233 2.77 13.52 -27.94
CA ILE A 233 4.01 13.38 -28.72
C ILE A 233 3.69 12.99 -30.17
N ARG A 234 2.73 12.09 -30.39
CA ARG A 234 2.35 11.64 -31.75
C ARG A 234 1.64 12.71 -32.57
N ARG A 235 1.07 13.74 -31.94
CA ARG A 235 0.41 14.87 -32.62
C ARG A 235 1.39 15.97 -33.04
N ARG A 236 2.65 15.89 -32.62
CA ARG A 236 3.74 16.85 -32.95
C ARG A 236 4.76 16.31 -33.95
N VAL A 237 4.52 15.14 -34.54
CA VAL A 237 5.30 14.55 -35.64
C VAL A 237 4.38 14.43 -36.85
#